data_AF-A0A949M604-F1
#
_entry.id   AF-A0A949M604-F1
#
_cell.length_a   1.000
_cell.length_b   1.000
_cell.length_c   1.000
_cell.angle_alpha   90.00
_cell.angle_beta   90.00
_cell.angle_gamma   90.00
#
_symmetry.space_group_name_H-M   'P 1'
#
loop_
_entity.id
_entity.type
_entity.pdbx_description
1 polymer ?
#
loop_
_entity_poly.entity_id
_entity_poly.type
_entity_poly.pdbx_seq_one_letter_code
_entity_poly.pdbx_strand_id
1 'polypeptide(L)'
;MQNFVWKTVLTGILWGIWPLMMTKSGLKGIPSTFIFTGVMFAVALPLFVFGNMKNAFAGTNLTLAIAAGILGIVGTLLFNEMLADAPGNKVTLLIVLMIITETVVPAVYYAYNNGFPLKRMIGFALAGLSAAFLTL
;
A
#
# COMPACT_ATOMS: atom_id res chain seq x y z
N MET A 1 -3.19 7.15 -20.91
CA MET A 1 -4.07 6.69 -19.82
C MET A 1 -4.21 5.18 -19.75
N GLN A 2 -4.56 4.47 -20.84
CA GLN A 2 -4.71 3.00 -20.84
C GLN A 2 -3.51 2.23 -20.24
N ASN A 3 -2.27 2.64 -20.55
CA ASN A 3 -1.06 2.02 -19.99
C ASN A 3 -0.87 2.16 -18.47
N PHE A 4 -1.58 3.09 -17.82
CA PHE A 4 -1.55 3.26 -16.37
C PHE A 4 -2.65 2.47 -15.67
N VAL A 5 -3.83 2.36 -16.30
CA VAL A 5 -4.99 1.67 -15.70
C VAL A 5 -4.70 0.21 -15.41
N TRP A 6 -4.16 -0.55 -16.37
CA TRP A 6 -3.89 -1.98 -16.15
C TRP A 6 -2.81 -2.19 -15.08
N LYS A 7 -1.79 -1.33 -15.02
CA LYS A 7 -0.75 -1.38 -13.98
C LYS A 7 -1.36 -1.16 -12.61
N THR A 8 -2.22 -0.15 -12.47
CA THR A 8 -2.94 0.11 -11.22
C THR A 8 -3.79 -1.08 -10.80
N VAL A 9 -4.52 -1.70 -11.74
CA VAL A 9 -5.33 -2.89 -11.45
C VAL A 9 -4.46 -4.06 -10.98
N LEU A 10 -3.37 -4.37 -11.68
CA LEU A 10 -2.45 -5.42 -11.27
C LEU A 10 -1.78 -5.13 -9.92
N THR A 11 -1.35 -3.88 -9.71
CA THR A 11 -0.82 -3.44 -8.41
C THR A 11 -1.84 -3.69 -7.30
N GLY A 12 -3.11 -3.31 -7.49
CA GLY A 12 -4.17 -3.56 -6.51
C GLY A 12 -4.39 -5.05 -6.24
N ILE A 13 -4.38 -5.90 -7.27
CA ILE A 13 -4.52 -7.35 -7.11
C ILE A 13 -3.34 -7.93 -6.31
N LEU A 14 -2.11 -7.55 -6.64
CA LEU A 14 -0.91 -8.04 -5.94
C LEU A 14 -0.89 -7.57 -4.47
N TRP A 15 -1.22 -6.30 -4.22
CA TRP A 15 -1.35 -5.75 -2.87
C TRP A 15 -2.51 -6.36 -2.07
N GLY A 16 -3.56 -6.84 -2.72
CA GLY A 16 -4.66 -7.55 -2.06
C GLY A 16 -4.35 -9.02 -1.74
N ILE A 17 -3.61 -9.71 -2.62
CA ILE A 17 -3.23 -11.12 -2.43
C ILE A 17 -2.13 -11.26 -1.38
N TRP A 18 -1.14 -10.36 -1.38
CA TRP A 18 0.02 -10.45 -0.49
C TRP A 18 -0.34 -10.57 1.01
N PRO A 19 -1.23 -9.74 1.59
CA PRO A 19 -1.64 -9.85 3.00
C PRO A 19 -2.25 -11.21 3.35
N LEU A 20 -3.02 -11.80 2.43
CA LEU A 20 -3.63 -13.12 2.61
C LEU A 20 -2.55 -14.22 2.64
N MET A 21 -1.52 -14.09 1.81
CA MET A 21 -0.36 -15.00 1.84
C MET A 21 0.45 -14.85 3.13
N MET A 22 0.70 -13.61 3.58
CA MET A 22 1.43 -13.35 4.82
C MET A 22 0.69 -13.89 6.04
N THR A 23 -0.62 -13.68 6.12
CA THR A 23 -1.47 -14.25 7.19
C THR A 23 -1.36 -15.78 7.23
N LYS A 24 -1.34 -16.43 6.06
CA LYS A 24 -1.22 -17.89 5.95
C LYS A 24 0.20 -18.43 6.19
N SER A 25 1.23 -17.57 6.14
CA SER A 25 2.62 -17.98 6.37
C SER A 25 2.91 -18.37 7.83
N GLY A 26 2.08 -17.92 8.77
CA GLY A 26 2.29 -18.10 10.21
C GLY A 26 3.39 -17.22 10.80
N LEU A 27 4.05 -16.38 9.99
CA LEU A 27 5.01 -15.39 10.46
C LEU A 27 4.31 -14.29 11.25
N LYS A 28 4.95 -13.84 12.34
CA LYS A 28 4.43 -12.78 13.20
C LYS A 28 5.37 -11.58 13.26
N GLY A 29 4.81 -10.39 13.50
CA GLY A 29 5.54 -9.16 13.84
C GLY A 29 6.78 -8.86 12.98
N ILE A 30 7.92 -8.67 13.64
CA ILE A 30 9.19 -8.28 13.01
C ILE A 30 9.70 -9.32 12.00
N PRO A 31 9.74 -10.65 12.29
CA PRO A 31 10.15 -11.66 11.30
C PRO A 31 9.39 -11.59 9.97
N SER A 32 8.08 -11.38 10.02
CA SER A 32 7.22 -11.22 8.84
C SER A 32 7.68 -10.05 7.96
N THR A 33 7.93 -8.90 8.59
CA THR A 33 8.40 -7.69 7.93
C THR A 33 9.82 -7.82 7.40
N PHE A 34 10.71 -8.47 8.16
CA PHE A 34 12.08 -8.72 7.73
C PHE A 34 12.14 -9.60 6.47
N ILE A 35 11.37 -10.70 6.44
CA ILE A 35 11.31 -11.57 5.26
C ILE A 35 10.72 -10.83 4.06
N PHE A 36 9.61 -10.13 4.26
CA PHE A 36 8.96 -9.37 3.17
C PHE A 36 9.90 -8.33 2.55
N THR A 37 10.52 -7.49 3.39
CA THR A 37 11.44 -6.44 2.94
C THR A 37 12.72 -7.00 2.33
N GLY A 38 13.25 -8.09 2.88
CA GLY A 38 14.39 -8.81 2.32
C GLY A 38 14.13 -9.35 0.92
N VAL A 39 12.96 -9.97 0.70
CA VAL A 39 12.54 -10.43 -0.63
C VAL A 39 12.34 -9.25 -1.58
N MET A 40 11.69 -8.17 -1.15
CA MET A 40 11.54 -6.96 -1.96
C MET A 40 12.88 -6.39 -2.40
N PHE A 41 13.85 -6.30 -1.48
CA PHE A 41 15.19 -5.82 -1.78
C PHE A 41 15.92 -6.75 -2.76
N ALA A 42 15.86 -8.07 -2.54
CA ALA A 42 16.47 -9.07 -3.41
C ALA A 42 15.91 -9.05 -4.84
N VAL A 43 14.64 -8.70 -5.01
CA VAL A 43 14.00 -8.57 -6.34
C VAL A 43 14.26 -7.20 -6.96
N ALA A 44 14.20 -6.11 -6.18
CA ALA A 44 14.38 -4.77 -6.70
C ALA A 44 15.84 -4.45 -7.07
N LEU A 45 16.80 -4.99 -6.31
CA LEU A 45 18.22 -4.67 -6.50
C LEU A 45 18.75 -5.12 -7.88
N PRO A 46 18.52 -6.35 -8.38
CA PRO A 46 18.93 -6.74 -9.72
C PRO A 46 18.26 -5.88 -10.80
N LEU A 47 16.97 -5.55 -10.65
CA LEU A 47 16.26 -4.69 -11.59
C LEU A 47 16.84 -3.26 -11.63
N PHE A 48 17.33 -2.78 -10.50
CA PHE A 48 18.07 -1.53 -10.40
C PHE A 48 19.45 -1.64 -11.07
N VAL A 49 20.26 -2.64 -10.72
CA VAL A 49 21.64 -2.80 -11.22
C VAL A 49 21.69 -3.07 -12.72
N PHE A 50 20.80 -3.92 -13.24
CA PHE A 50 20.76 -4.31 -14.66
C PHE A 50 19.78 -3.46 -15.50
N GLY A 51 19.08 -2.52 -14.87
CA GLY A 51 18.19 -1.58 -15.54
C GLY A 51 18.95 -0.51 -16.32
N ASN A 52 18.33 0.04 -17.38
CA ASN A 52 18.91 1.13 -18.17
C ASN A 52 18.82 2.47 -17.40
N MET A 53 19.79 2.69 -16.51
CA MET A 53 19.76 3.65 -15.40
C MET A 53 20.30 5.05 -15.70
N LYS A 54 20.44 5.43 -16.98
CA LYS A 54 21.16 6.65 -17.38
C LYS A 54 20.69 7.96 -16.71
N ASN A 55 19.50 7.98 -16.10
CA ASN A 55 18.96 9.13 -15.36
C ASN A 55 18.26 8.76 -14.04
N ALA A 56 18.64 7.67 -13.37
CA ALA A 56 17.88 7.11 -12.24
C ALA A 56 17.63 8.09 -11.06
N PHE A 57 18.46 9.12 -10.93
CA PHE A 57 18.38 10.12 -9.85
C PHE A 57 18.16 11.56 -10.34
N ALA A 58 17.97 11.77 -11.65
CA ALA A 58 17.79 13.13 -12.19
C ALA A 58 16.52 13.77 -11.62
N GLY A 59 16.63 14.94 -10.98
CA GLY A 59 15.50 15.65 -10.38
C GLY A 59 14.91 14.98 -9.13
N THR A 60 15.59 13.99 -8.54
CA THR A 60 15.07 13.24 -7.40
C THR A 60 15.37 13.95 -6.07
N ASN A 61 14.35 14.14 -5.24
CA ASN A 61 14.53 14.56 -3.85
C ASN A 61 14.78 13.33 -2.97
N LEU A 62 16.05 13.02 -2.73
CA LEU A 62 16.46 11.85 -1.94
C LEU A 62 15.98 11.92 -0.49
N THR A 63 15.88 13.10 0.11
CA THR A 63 15.39 13.26 1.48
C THR A 63 13.94 12.80 1.60
N LEU A 64 13.07 13.20 0.65
CA LEU A 64 11.69 12.74 0.61
C LEU A 64 11.59 11.24 0.30
N ALA A 65 12.45 10.72 -0.57
CA ALA A 65 12.49 9.28 -0.87
C ALA A 65 12.87 8.45 0.36
N ILE A 66 13.86 8.90 1.14
CA ILE A 66 14.28 8.25 2.39
C ILE A 66 13.16 8.35 3.43
N ALA A 67 12.53 9.52 3.59
CA ALA A 67 11.41 9.70 4.51
C ALA A 67 10.23 8.78 4.14
N ALA A 68 9.90 8.67 2.85
CA ALA A 68 8.88 7.73 2.36
C ALA A 68 9.25 6.28 2.66
N GLY A 69 10.52 5.90 2.52
CA GLY A 69 11.01 4.58 2.91
C GLY A 69 10.81 4.28 4.40
N ILE A 70 11.11 5.25 5.27
CA ILE A 70 10.90 5.13 6.73
C ILE A 70 9.40 4.98 7.06
N LEU A 71 8.53 5.81 6.48
CA LEU A 71 7.09 5.69 6.67
C LEU A 71 6.56 4.35 6.15
N GLY A 72 7.06 3.89 5.01
CA GLY A 72 6.71 2.61 4.42
C GLY A 72 7.07 1.43 5.32
N ILE A 73 8.28 1.40 5.89
CA ILE A 73 8.69 0.30 6.79
C ILE A 73 7.91 0.31 8.11
N VAL A 74 7.66 1.49 8.69
CA VAL A 74 6.85 1.60 9.92
C VAL A 74 5.41 1.12 9.67
N GLY A 75 4.79 1.56 8.56
CA GLY A 75 3.47 1.09 8.17
C GLY A 75 3.43 -0.42 7.94
N THR A 76 4.46 -0.97 7.30
CA THR A 76 4.58 -2.41 7.06
C THR A 76 4.72 -3.21 8.36
N LEU A 77 5.49 -2.71 9.33
CA LEU A 77 5.62 -3.33 10.66
C LEU A 77 4.26 -3.44 11.36
N LEU A 78 3.55 -2.31 11.47
CA LEU A 78 2.22 -2.25 12.09
C LEU A 78 1.21 -3.13 11.36
N PHE A 79 1.26 -3.14 10.03
CA PHE A 79 0.35 -3.93 9.21
C PHE A 79 0.62 -5.44 9.34
N ASN A 80 1.87 -5.88 9.32
CA ASN A 80 2.22 -7.29 9.51
C ASN A 80 1.94 -7.79 10.92
N GLU A 81 2.10 -6.93 11.94
CA GLU A 81 1.68 -7.23 13.31
C GLU A 81 0.16 -7.40 13.39
N MET A 82 -0.60 -6.47 12.79
CA MET A 82 -2.06 -6.58 12.69
C MET A 82 -2.49 -7.88 11.98
N LEU A 83 -1.87 -8.26 10.86
CA LEU A 83 -2.20 -9.51 10.16
C LEU A 83 -1.90 -10.77 10.99
N ALA A 84 -0.86 -10.71 11.83
CA ALA A 84 -0.44 -11.83 12.65
C ALA A 84 -1.39 -12.11 13.84
N ASP A 85 -2.01 -11.05 14.36
CA ASP A 85 -2.87 -11.12 15.55
C ASP A 85 -4.36 -11.05 15.23
N ALA A 86 -4.73 -10.64 14.01
CA ALA A 86 -6.11 -10.58 13.56
C ALA A 86 -6.77 -11.97 13.56
N PRO A 87 -7.98 -12.11 14.14
CA PRO A 87 -8.81 -13.29 13.95
C PRO A 87 -9.07 -13.52 12.46
N GLY A 88 -8.99 -14.77 11.98
CA GLY A 88 -9.10 -15.09 10.55
C GLY A 88 -10.37 -14.55 9.87
N ASN A 89 -11.48 -14.47 10.60
CA ASN A 89 -12.75 -13.91 10.13
C ASN A 89 -12.79 -12.37 10.08
N LYS A 90 -11.78 -11.68 10.63
CA LYS A 90 -11.66 -10.22 10.67
C LYS A 90 -10.52 -9.68 9.80
N VAL A 91 -9.62 -10.53 9.29
CA VAL A 91 -8.48 -10.11 8.44
C VAL A 91 -8.94 -9.31 7.23
N THR A 92 -9.91 -9.84 6.47
CA THR A 92 -10.46 -9.14 5.29
C THR A 92 -11.01 -7.76 5.65
N LEU A 93 -11.67 -7.66 6.81
CA LEU A 93 -12.24 -6.41 7.28
C LEU A 93 -11.18 -5.36 7.60
N LEU A 94 -10.14 -5.78 8.32
CA LEU A 94 -9.03 -4.91 8.71
C LEU A 94 -8.23 -4.42 7.49
N ILE A 95 -8.03 -5.29 6.49
CA ILE A 95 -7.41 -4.90 5.21
C ILE A 95 -8.26 -3.84 4.50
N VAL A 96 -9.58 -4.02 4.44
CA VAL A 96 -10.49 -3.05 3.80
C VAL A 96 -10.48 -1.70 4.52
N LEU A 97 -10.50 -1.70 5.85
CA LEU A 97 -10.39 -0.47 6.66
C LEU A 97 -9.05 0.25 6.43
N MET A 98 -7.96 -0.50 6.34
CA MET A 98 -6.64 0.03 6.01
C MET A 98 -6.65 0.70 4.63
N ILE A 99 -7.16 0.01 3.60
CA ILE A 99 -7.25 0.55 2.22
C ILE A 99 -8.02 1.87 2.19
N ILE A 100 -9.13 1.97 2.92
CA ILE A 100 -9.88 3.22 2.96
C ILE A 100 -9.08 4.33 3.63
N THR A 101 -8.46 4.03 4.76
CA THR A 101 -7.65 5.00 5.48
C THR A 101 -6.49 5.52 4.62
N GLU A 102 -5.78 4.65 3.91
CA GLU A 102 -4.70 5.08 3.02
C GLU A 102 -5.21 5.89 1.82
N THR A 103 -6.42 5.62 1.31
CA THR A 103 -6.98 6.38 0.17
C THR A 103 -7.40 7.80 0.56
N VAL A 104 -7.66 8.08 1.84
CA VAL A 104 -7.97 9.44 2.33
C VAL A 104 -6.77 10.37 2.15
N VAL A 105 -5.54 9.90 2.35
CA VAL A 105 -4.31 10.73 2.23
C VAL A 105 -4.15 11.33 0.82
N PRO A 106 -4.14 10.56 -0.29
CA PRO A 106 -4.07 11.12 -1.63
C PRO A 106 -5.34 11.91 -1.99
N ALA A 107 -6.49 11.62 -1.39
CA ALA A 107 -7.71 12.42 -1.55
C ALA A 107 -7.51 13.85 -1.04
N VAL A 108 -7.02 13.99 0.19
CA VAL A 108 -6.72 15.27 0.84
C VAL A 108 -5.62 15.99 0.08
N TYR A 109 -4.57 15.29 -0.36
CA TYR A 109 -3.52 15.86 -1.20
C TYR A 109 -4.09 16.42 -2.51
N TYR A 110 -4.95 15.66 -3.20
CA TYR A 110 -5.57 16.13 -4.44
C TYR A 110 -6.42 17.38 -4.18
N ALA A 111 -7.22 17.36 -3.11
CA ALA A 111 -8.08 18.46 -2.72
C ALA A 111 -7.33 19.75 -2.41
N TYR A 112 -6.23 19.64 -1.67
CA TYR A 112 -5.38 20.76 -1.32
C TYR A 112 -4.80 21.43 -2.58
N ASN A 113 -4.42 20.64 -3.58
CA ASN A 113 -3.78 21.14 -4.80
C ASN A 113 -4.76 21.54 -5.93
N ASN A 114 -5.97 20.96 -5.97
CA ASN A 114 -6.87 21.09 -7.13
C ASN A 114 -8.31 21.47 -6.75
N GLY A 115 -8.60 21.64 -5.45
CA GLY A 115 -9.97 21.69 -4.94
C GLY A 115 -10.65 20.31 -4.91
N PHE A 116 -11.79 20.21 -4.23
CA PHE A 116 -12.51 18.94 -4.05
C PHE A 116 -13.80 18.92 -4.89
N PRO A 117 -13.80 18.36 -6.11
CA PRO A 117 -15.02 18.27 -6.91
C PRO A 117 -16.02 17.30 -6.28
N LEU A 118 -17.30 17.69 -6.22
CA LEU A 118 -18.39 16.94 -5.57
C LEU A 118 -18.47 15.46 -5.99
N LYS A 119 -18.22 15.16 -7.27
CA LYS A 119 -18.21 13.77 -7.79
C LYS A 119 -17.17 12.88 -7.11
N ARG A 120 -16.01 13.43 -6.72
CA ARG A 120 -14.97 12.68 -6.01
C ARG A 120 -15.28 12.51 -4.53
N MET A 121 -15.92 13.50 -3.90
CA MET A 121 -16.40 13.38 -2.52
C MET A 121 -17.40 12.22 -2.39
N ILE A 122 -18.32 12.10 -3.36
CA ILE A 122 -19.27 10.99 -3.41
C ILE A 122 -18.54 9.65 -3.55
N GLY A 123 -17.50 9.57 -4.38
CA GLY A 123 -16.68 8.35 -4.52
C GLY A 123 -16.02 7.91 -3.21
N PHE A 124 -15.41 8.83 -2.47
CA PHE A 124 -14.82 8.53 -1.15
C PHE A 124 -15.87 8.18 -0.10
N ALA A 125 -17.00 8.87 -0.08
CA ALA A 125 -18.11 8.56 0.82
C ALA A 125 -18.67 7.16 0.57
N LEU A 126 -18.86 6.79 -0.71
CA LEU A 126 -19.31 5.46 -1.09
C LEU A 126 -18.29 4.38 -0.72
N ALA A 127 -16.98 4.62 -0.93
CA ALA A 127 -15.94 3.69 -0.49
C ALA A 127 -15.96 3.47 1.03
N GLY A 128 -16.08 4.56 1.81
CA GLY A 128 -16.27 4.50 3.27
C GLY A 128 -17.50 3.70 3.69
N LEU A 129 -18.64 3.97 3.05
CA LEU A 129 -19.89 3.24 3.30
C LEU A 129 -19.76 1.76 2.94
N SER A 130 -19.14 1.42 1.81
CA SER A 130 -18.91 0.03 1.41
C SER A 130 -18.11 -0.74 2.45
N ALA A 131 -17.09 -0.15 3.07
CA ALA A 131 -16.41 -0.81 4.17
C ALA A 131 -17.21 -0.86 5.45
N ALA A 132 -17.93 0.20 5.81
CA ALA A 132 -18.81 0.17 6.97
C ALA A 132 -19.81 -1.00 6.87
N PHE A 133 -20.41 -1.21 5.69
CA PHE A 133 -21.29 -2.37 5.46
C PHE A 133 -20.56 -3.72 5.53
N LEU A 134 -19.27 -3.79 5.18
CA LEU A 134 -18.47 -5.01 5.36
C LEU A 134 -18.10 -5.27 6.84
N THR A 135 -18.23 -4.25 7.72
CA THR A 135 -17.96 -4.39 9.16
C THR A 135 -19.16 -4.87 9.99
N LEU A 136 -20.39 -4.72 9.46
CA LEU A 136 -21.66 -5.11 10.08
C LEU A 136 -21.97 -6.60 9.88
#